data_AF-A0A1G2HJP9-F1
#
_entry.id   AF-A0A1G2HJP9-F1
#
_cell.length_a   1.000
_cell.length_b   1.000
_cell.length_c   1.000
_cell.angle_alpha   90.00
_cell.angle_beta   90.00
_cell.angle_gamma   90.00
#
_symmetry.space_group_name_H-M   'P 1'
#
loop_
_entity.id
_entity.type
_entity.pdbx_description
1 polymer ?
#
loop_
_entity_poly.entity_id
_entity_poly.type
_entity_poly.pdbx_seq_one_letter_code
_entity_poly.pdbx_strand_id
1 'polypeptide(L)'
;MEPVVSTSIFWMALALFVFAVLFELYLRADKITKKHHEKPHSDRIDKALAYFRKNKSEKITNNGWQKITKVSDATATRDIQHLVEFEILEKKGKGRGVHYVFKNSK
;
A
#
# COMPACT_ATOMS: atom_id res chain seq x y z
N MET A 1 -7.72 -58.96 7.00
CA MET A 1 -8.29 -57.74 6.41
C MET A 1 -7.74 -56.56 7.20
N GLU A 2 -6.72 -55.88 6.68
CA GLU A 2 -6.25 -54.64 7.31
C GLU A 2 -7.34 -53.57 7.19
N PRO A 3 -7.53 -52.71 8.20
CA PRO A 3 -8.55 -51.69 8.15
C PRO A 3 -8.12 -50.59 7.17
N VAL A 4 -8.53 -50.72 5.91
CA VAL A 4 -8.41 -49.70 4.84
C VAL A 4 -8.88 -48.32 5.32
N VAL A 5 -9.79 -48.30 6.30
CA VAL A 5 -10.33 -47.12 6.96
C VAL A 5 -9.25 -46.31 7.70
N SER A 6 -8.24 -46.96 8.31
CA SER A 6 -7.19 -46.29 9.10
C SER A 6 -6.29 -45.42 8.22
N THR A 7 -5.89 -45.93 7.06
CA THR A 7 -5.01 -45.21 6.13
C THR A 7 -5.74 -44.03 5.48
N SER A 8 -7.00 -44.22 5.10
CA SER A 8 -7.83 -43.15 4.54
C SER A 8 -8.06 -42.01 5.53
N ILE A 9 -8.33 -42.32 6.80
CA ILE A 9 -8.47 -41.31 7.86
C ILE A 9 -7.17 -40.52 8.04
N PHE A 10 -6.02 -41.20 8.02
CA PHE A 10 -4.72 -40.54 8.14
C PHE A 10 -4.46 -39.56 6.98
N TRP A 11 -4.72 -39.98 5.73
CA TRP A 11 -4.56 -39.10 4.57
C TRP A 11 -5.55 -37.93 4.57
N MET A 12 -6.79 -38.14 5.02
CA MET A 12 -7.76 -37.04 5.22
C MET A 12 -7.30 -36.05 6.29
N ALA A 13 -6.80 -36.53 7.42
CA ALA A 13 -6.26 -35.68 8.49
C ALA A 13 -5.03 -34.90 8.02
N LEU A 14 -4.13 -35.54 7.27
CA LEU A 14 -2.95 -34.90 6.69
C LEU A 14 -3.34 -33.83 5.66
N ALA A 15 -4.30 -34.11 4.80
CA ALA A 15 -4.81 -33.15 3.83
C ALA A 15 -5.45 -31.93 4.51
N LEU A 16 -6.25 -32.14 5.56
CA LEU A 16 -6.84 -31.05 6.35
C LEU A 16 -5.78 -30.21 7.06
N PHE A 17 -4.74 -30.84 7.62
CA PHE A 17 -3.63 -30.13 8.26
C PHE A 17 -2.85 -29.28 7.25
N VAL A 18 -2.51 -29.85 6.09
CA VAL A 18 -1.81 -29.13 5.01
C VAL A 18 -2.66 -27.98 4.50
N PHE A 19 -3.96 -28.19 4.29
CA PHE A 19 -4.89 -27.14 3.90
C PHE A 19 -4.97 -26.01 4.94
N ALA A 20 -5.06 -26.35 6.23
CA ALA A 20 -5.08 -25.36 7.31
C ALA A 20 -3.80 -24.51 7.35
N VAL A 21 -2.63 -25.14 7.19
CA VAL A 21 -1.34 -24.44 7.10
C VAL A 21 -1.28 -23.54 5.87
N LEU A 22 -1.69 -24.02 4.70
CA LEU A 22 -1.71 -23.24 3.47
C LEU A 22 -2.69 -22.05 3.56
N PHE A 23 -3.86 -22.27 4.17
CA PHE A 23 -4.86 -21.24 4.40
C PHE A 23 -4.35 -20.17 5.37
N GLU A 24 -3.67 -20.56 6.45
CA GLU A 24 -3.03 -19.62 7.36
C GLU A 24 -1.94 -18.79 6.67
N LEU A 25 -1.10 -19.42 5.83
CA LEU A 25 -0.09 -18.73 5.03
C LEU A 25 -0.72 -17.75 4.03
N TYR A 26 -1.83 -18.12 3.39
CA TYR A 26 -2.60 -17.25 2.51
C TYR A 26 -3.15 -16.03 3.26
N LEU A 27 -3.77 -16.24 4.44
CA LEU A 27 -4.27 -15.14 5.27
C LEU A 27 -3.14 -14.24 5.79
N ARG A 28 -1.97 -14.78 6.10
CA ARG A 28 -0.79 -14.01 6.51
C ARG A 28 -0.25 -13.16 5.36
N ALA A 29 -0.21 -13.69 4.13
CA ALA A 29 0.21 -12.94 2.95
C ALA A 29 -0.73 -11.75 2.66
N ASP A 30 -2.05 -11.94 2.79
CA ASP A 30 -3.06 -10.88 2.59
C ASP A 30 -2.99 -9.77 3.66
N LYS A 31 -2.54 -10.09 4.89
CA LYS A 31 -2.32 -9.08 5.93
C LYS A 31 -1.09 -8.22 5.68
N ILE A 32 -0.06 -8.73 5.00
CA ILE A 32 1.15 -7.97 4.65
C ILE A 32 0.80 -6.90 3.61
N THR A 33 -0.03 -7.23 2.62
CA THR A 33 -0.49 -6.26 1.60
C THR A 33 -1.48 -5.23 2.18
N LYS A 34 -2.40 -5.64 3.06
CA LYS A 34 -3.39 -4.74 3.66
C LYS A 34 -2.84 -3.78 4.73
N LYS A 35 -1.79 -4.16 5.47
CA LYS A 35 -1.14 -3.26 6.44
C LYS A 35 -0.50 -2.03 5.80
N HIS A 36 -0.22 -2.03 4.49
CA HIS A 36 0.31 -0.86 3.79
C HIS A 36 -0.75 0.16 3.36
N HIS A 37 -2.04 -0.14 3.49
CA HIS A 37 -3.12 0.77 3.08
C HIS A 37 -3.80 1.50 4.24
N GLU A 38 -3.54 1.11 5.49
CA GLU A 38 -4.08 1.81 6.65
C GLU A 38 -3.08 2.81 7.23
N LYS A 39 -3.24 4.05 6.75
CA LYS A 39 -2.88 5.34 7.37
C LYS A 39 -1.46 5.86 7.06
N PRO A 40 -1.44 6.93 6.24
CA PRO A 40 -1.40 8.23 6.89
C PRO A 40 -2.39 9.17 6.21
N HIS A 41 -3.66 9.10 6.54
CA HIS A 41 -4.60 10.12 6.08
C HIS A 41 -5.04 10.93 7.30
N SER A 42 -4.08 11.75 7.74
CA SER A 42 -4.43 13.01 8.39
C SER A 42 -5.24 13.82 7.39
N ASP A 43 -6.32 14.48 7.82
CA ASP A 43 -7.22 15.29 6.97
C ASP A 43 -6.47 16.25 6.02
N ARG A 44 -5.25 16.66 6.41
CA ARG A 44 -4.33 17.45 5.58
C ARG A 44 -3.92 16.74 4.29
N ILE A 45 -3.55 15.46 4.37
CA ILE A 45 -3.03 14.67 3.26
C ILE A 45 -4.19 14.38 2.30
N ASP A 46 -5.36 14.03 2.84
CA ASP A 46 -6.60 13.90 2.07
C ASP A 46 -6.93 15.16 1.28
N LYS A 47 -6.89 16.32 1.95
CA LYS A 47 -7.16 17.61 1.32
C LYS A 47 -6.18 17.90 0.18
N ALA A 48 -4.89 17.61 0.37
CA ALA A 48 -3.88 17.79 -0.67
C ALA A 48 -4.10 16.86 -1.86
N LEU A 49 -4.34 15.57 -1.59
CA LEU A 49 -4.60 14.58 -2.64
C LEU A 49 -5.87 14.89 -3.42
N ALA A 50 -6.94 15.29 -2.74
CA ALA A 50 -8.19 15.73 -3.37
C ALA A 50 -7.97 16.94 -4.28
N TYR A 51 -7.17 17.92 -3.84
CA TYR A 51 -6.81 19.08 -4.66
C TYR A 51 -6.06 18.67 -5.93
N PHE A 52 -4.99 17.88 -5.82
CA PHE A 52 -4.20 17.45 -6.97
C PHE A 52 -4.97 16.50 -7.91
N ARG A 53 -5.86 15.64 -7.38
CA ARG A 53 -6.73 14.79 -8.20
C ARG A 53 -7.72 15.62 -9.02
N LYS A 54 -8.26 16.71 -8.45
CA LYS A 54 -9.15 17.63 -9.16
C LYS A 54 -8.38 18.37 -10.27
N ASN A 55 -7.15 18.76 -9.99
CA ASN A 55 -6.29 19.49 -10.93
C ASN A 55 -5.38 18.52 -11.70
N LYS A 56 -5.96 17.55 -12.43
CA LYS A 56 -5.26 16.43 -13.11
C LYS A 56 -3.99 16.81 -13.93
N SER A 57 -3.84 18.07 -14.34
CA SER A 57 -2.68 18.59 -15.07
C SER A 57 -1.51 19.04 -14.19
N GLU A 58 -1.69 19.13 -12.88
CA GLU A 58 -0.72 19.72 -11.96
C GLU A 58 0.27 18.66 -11.42
N LYS A 59 1.55 18.90 -11.69
CA LYS A 59 2.65 18.12 -11.12
C LYS A 59 2.71 18.37 -9.61
N ILE A 60 2.76 17.32 -8.81
CA ILE A 60 2.90 17.45 -7.36
C ILE A 60 4.35 17.85 -7.07
N THR A 61 4.53 19.00 -6.43
CA THR A 61 5.85 19.48 -5.99
C THR A 61 5.82 19.72 -4.49
N ASN A 62 6.97 19.67 -3.84
CA ASN A 62 7.07 19.96 -2.41
C ASN A 62 6.51 21.36 -2.08
N ASN A 63 6.89 22.38 -2.86
CA ASN A 63 6.34 23.74 -2.71
C ASN A 63 4.81 23.79 -2.87
N GLY A 64 4.25 23.05 -3.84
CA GLY A 64 2.81 22.94 -4.02
C GLY A 64 2.13 22.29 -2.80
N TRP A 65 2.73 21.21 -2.30
CA TRP A 65 2.26 20.52 -1.09
C TRP A 65 2.22 21.44 0.12
N GLN A 66 3.29 22.19 0.39
CA GLN A 66 3.37 23.16 1.47
C GLN A 66 2.30 24.25 1.34
N LYS A 67 2.03 24.75 0.13
CA LYS A 67 1.01 25.78 -0.09
C LYS A 67 -0.40 25.33 0.28
N ILE A 68 -0.73 24.06 0.00
CA ILE A 68 -2.06 23.48 0.23
C ILE A 68 -2.22 23.07 1.70
N THR A 69 -1.19 22.46 2.27
CA THR A 69 -1.23 21.84 3.61
C THR A 69 -0.73 22.72 4.74
N LYS A 70 -0.05 23.83 4.41
CA LYS A 70 0.56 24.79 5.35
C LYS A 70 1.58 24.16 6.30
N VAL A 71 2.26 23.09 5.88
CA VAL A 71 3.33 22.44 6.66
C VAL A 71 4.71 22.94 6.23
N SER A 72 5.72 22.64 7.04
CA SER A 72 7.11 22.91 6.71
C SER A 72 7.63 22.01 5.58
N ASP A 73 8.71 22.43 4.94
CA ASP A 73 9.40 21.68 3.90
C ASP A 73 9.77 20.24 4.31
N ALA A 74 10.29 20.08 5.52
CA ALA A 74 10.65 18.76 6.05
C ALA A 74 9.41 17.85 6.23
N THR A 75 8.29 18.40 6.69
CA THR A 75 7.04 17.64 6.85
C THR A 75 6.43 17.29 5.50
N ALA A 76 6.38 18.23 4.56
CA ALA A 76 5.92 17.98 3.20
C ALA A 76 6.77 16.92 2.48
N THR A 77 8.10 16.95 2.68
CA THR A 77 9.00 15.92 2.16
C THR A 77 8.67 14.55 2.72
N ARG A 78 8.46 14.43 4.04
CA ARG A 78 8.07 13.14 4.66
C ARG A 78 6.72 12.65 4.16
N ASP A 79 5.71 13.52 4.10
CA ASP A 79 4.37 13.19 3.59
C ASP A 79 4.45 12.62 2.17
N ILE A 80 5.15 13.34 1.26
CA ILE A 80 5.30 12.91 -0.13
C ILE A 80 6.13 11.63 -0.24
N GLN A 81 7.19 11.49 0.55
CA GLN A 81 8.04 10.29 0.57
C GLN A 81 7.24 9.07 1.01
N HIS A 82 6.41 9.19 2.04
CA HIS A 82 5.49 8.12 2.46
C HIS A 82 4.54 7.75 1.32
N LEU A 83 3.96 8.74 0.62
CA LEU A 83 3.07 8.47 -0.51
C LEU A 83 3.77 7.78 -1.70
N VAL A 84 5.08 7.99 -1.85
CA VAL A 84 5.91 7.26 -2.83
C VAL A 84 6.18 5.83 -2.36
N GLU A 85 6.50 5.63 -1.09
CA GLU A 85 6.68 4.30 -0.47
C GLU A 85 5.40 3.46 -0.53
N PHE A 86 4.24 4.10 -0.40
CA PHE A 86 2.92 3.48 -0.58
C PHE A 86 2.51 3.30 -2.04
N GLU A 87 3.40 3.62 -2.99
CA GLU A 87 3.15 3.52 -4.42
C GLU A 87 1.95 4.35 -4.92
N ILE A 88 1.47 5.32 -4.14
CA ILE A 88 0.40 6.24 -4.54
C ILE A 88 0.95 7.28 -5.52
N LEU A 89 2.18 7.73 -5.26
CA LEU A 89 2.91 8.68 -6.08
C LEU A 89 4.17 8.05 -6.68
N GLU A 90 4.54 8.51 -7.87
CA GLU A 90 5.80 8.18 -8.51
C GLU A 90 6.65 9.44 -8.64
N LYS A 91 7.92 9.36 -8.21
CA LYS A 91 8.88 10.44 -8.36
C LYS A 91 9.37 10.53 -9.81
N LYS A 92 9.33 11.74 -10.38
CA LYS A 92 9.83 12.08 -11.71
C LYS A 92 10.80 13.26 -11.65
N GLY A 93 11.71 13.34 -12.63
CA GLY A 93 12.71 14.40 -12.72
C GLY A 93 13.91 14.22 -11.79
N LYS A 94 14.87 15.17 -11.86
CA LYS A 94 16.13 15.15 -11.11
C LYS A 94 16.50 16.56 -10.63
N GLY A 95 17.15 16.67 -9.47
CA GLY A 95 17.58 17.95 -8.90
C GLY A 95 16.43 18.93 -8.68
N ARG A 96 16.55 20.15 -9.23
CA ARG A 96 15.52 21.20 -9.12
C ARG A 96 14.22 20.90 -9.89
N GLY A 97 14.23 19.93 -10.81
CA GLY A 97 13.06 19.52 -11.60
C GLY A 97 12.27 18.36 -11.02
N VAL A 98 12.53 17.98 -9.76
CA VAL A 98 11.83 16.88 -9.09
C VAL A 98 10.36 17.24 -8.90
N HIS A 99 9.50 16.33 -9.34
CA HIS A 99 8.06 16.38 -9.14
C HIS A 99 7.51 14.97 -9.00
N TYR A 100 6.24 14.87 -8.60
CA TYR A 100 5.57 13.61 -8.34
C TYR A 100 4.27 13.57 -9.15
N VAL A 101 3.91 12.37 -9.58
CA VAL A 101 2.67 12.10 -10.33
C VAL A 101 1.95 10.94 -9.68
N PHE A 102 0.62 10.87 -9.82
CA PHE A 102 -0.11 9.69 -9.38
C PHE A 102 0.37 8.47 -10.17
N LYS A 103 0.70 7.38 -9.46
CA LYS A 103 0.95 6.09 -10.10
C LYS A 103 -0.37 5.68 -10.76
N ASN A 104 -0.35 5.41 -12.07
CA ASN A 104 -1.56 5.06 -12.81
C ASN A 104 -2.13 3.77 -12.21
N SER A 105 -3.22 3.88 -11.44
CA SER A 105 -4.01 2.73 -11.03
C SER A 105 -4.75 2.25 -12.27
N LYS A 106 -4.14 1.31 -12.99
CA LYS A 106 -4.77 0.61 -14.10
C LYS A 106 -5.81 -0.37 -13.58
#